data_AF-A0A7S0S6M8-F1
#
_entry.id   AF-A0A7S0S6M8-F1
#
_cell.length_a   1.000
_cell.length_b   1.000
_cell.length_c   1.000
_cell.angle_alpha   90.00
_cell.angle_beta   90.00
_cell.angle_gamma   90.00
#
_symmetry.space_group_name_H-M   'P 1'
#
loop_
_entity.id
_entity.type
_entity.pdbx_description
1 polymer ?
#
loop_
_entity_poly.entity_id
_entity_poly.type
_entity_poly.pdbx_seq_one_letter_code
_entity_poly.pdbx_strand_id
1 'polypeptide(L)'
;LIDFSDHLSINVYSLGAVYLQLLRLFHLDEYPTLTKPVDPSLYLHRFVDRLKFGDKAPAVSGTALKLVQSMKRDWMQTGRRPSGICGAALFIAAHIHGFERTKREIIGVVHVGWSTVEKRVLEFANSNVGELTVADFETRARLFEEERAREIAAREQALLALPPPE
;
A
#
# COMPACT_ATOMS: atom_id res chain seq x y z
N LEU A 1 14.23 -2.51 4.42
CA LEU A 1 15.37 -3.31 3.93
C LEU A 1 16.06 -2.67 2.73
N ILE A 2 15.34 -2.31 1.64
CA ILE A 2 15.95 -1.64 0.48
C ILE A 2 16.58 -0.29 0.88
N ASP A 3 15.85 0.55 1.62
CA ASP A 3 16.41 1.83 2.10
C ASP A 3 17.73 1.65 2.91
N PHE A 4 17.84 0.56 3.69
CA PHE A 4 19.07 0.24 4.43
C PHE A 4 20.18 -0.30 3.52
N SER A 5 19.83 -1.12 2.54
CA SER A 5 20.73 -1.65 1.52
C SER A 5 21.39 -0.52 0.73
N ASP A 6 20.60 0.47 0.31
CA ASP A 6 21.08 1.64 -0.43
C ASP A 6 21.97 2.54 0.45
N HIS A 7 21.58 2.77 1.70
CA HIS A 7 22.37 3.59 2.62
C HIS A 7 23.71 2.94 3.00
N LEU A 8 23.71 1.64 3.26
CA LEU A 8 24.92 0.90 3.66
C LEU A 8 25.75 0.41 2.46
N SER A 9 25.22 0.54 1.24
CA SER A 9 25.81 -0.03 0.01
C SER A 9 26.07 -1.55 0.11
N ILE A 10 25.18 -2.28 0.80
CA ILE A 10 25.25 -3.75 1.00
C ILE A 10 24.12 -4.41 0.21
N ASN A 11 24.35 -5.63 -0.29
CA ASN A 11 23.32 -6.40 -0.99
C ASN A 11 22.08 -6.67 -0.10
N VAL A 12 20.89 -6.30 -0.58
CA VAL A 12 19.60 -6.50 0.11
C VAL A 12 19.33 -7.96 0.48
N TYR A 13 19.80 -8.92 -0.32
CA TYR A 13 19.64 -10.34 -0.06
C TYR A 13 20.46 -10.80 1.14
N SER A 14 21.69 -10.28 1.29
CA SER A 14 22.53 -10.53 2.45
C SER A 14 21.89 -9.96 3.72
N LEU A 15 21.38 -8.72 3.65
CA LEU A 15 20.69 -8.09 4.76
C LEU A 15 19.41 -8.85 5.14
N GLY A 16 18.65 -9.32 4.16
CA GLY A 16 17.46 -10.14 4.36
C GLY A 16 17.77 -11.50 5.02
N ALA A 17 18.85 -12.16 4.61
CA ALA A 17 19.28 -13.41 5.22
C ALA A 17 19.64 -13.24 6.70
N VAL A 18 20.42 -12.20 7.03
CA VAL A 18 20.78 -11.88 8.42
C VAL A 18 19.53 -11.49 9.22
N TYR A 19 18.61 -10.70 8.65
CA TYR A 19 17.34 -10.35 9.30
C TYR A 19 16.55 -11.61 9.70
N LEU A 20 16.41 -12.58 8.79
CA LEU A 20 15.71 -13.83 9.07
C LEU A 20 16.44 -14.70 10.12
N GLN A 21 17.77 -14.70 10.12
CA GLN A 21 18.56 -15.38 11.15
C GLN A 21 18.35 -14.76 12.53
N LEU A 22 18.35 -13.42 12.63
CA LEU A 22 18.13 -12.71 13.89
C LEU A 22 16.71 -12.94 14.42
N LEU A 23 15.69 -12.94 13.55
CA LEU A 23 14.32 -13.26 13.97
C LEU A 23 14.24 -14.65 14.64
N ARG A 24 14.89 -15.65 14.06
CA ARG A 24 14.93 -17.02 14.62
C ARG A 24 15.74 -17.08 15.90
N LEU A 25 16.90 -16.41 15.95
CA LEU A 25 17.79 -16.44 17.11
C LEU A 25 17.12 -15.83 18.35
N PHE A 26 16.39 -14.73 18.16
CA PHE A 26 15.70 -14.03 19.24
C PHE A 26 14.25 -14.52 19.48
N HIS A 27 13.81 -15.60 18.81
CA HIS A 27 12.43 -16.11 18.88
C HIS A 27 11.38 -15.01 18.61
N LEU A 28 11.71 -14.09 17.70
CA LEU A 28 10.83 -12.98 17.33
C LEU A 28 9.85 -13.35 16.22
N ASP A 29 9.89 -14.60 15.75
CA ASP A 29 8.98 -15.17 14.77
C ASP A 29 7.54 -15.26 15.28
N GLU A 30 7.35 -15.30 16.60
CA GLU A 30 6.03 -15.26 17.23
C GLU A 30 5.34 -13.89 17.09
N TYR A 31 6.10 -12.81 16.88
CA TYR A 31 5.54 -11.47 16.76
C TYR A 31 5.01 -11.23 15.34
N PRO A 32 3.68 -11.11 15.17
CA PRO A 32 3.08 -10.99 13.84
C PRO A 32 3.50 -9.71 13.10
N THR A 33 3.95 -8.69 13.82
CA THR A 33 4.43 -7.41 13.27
C THR A 33 5.73 -7.57 12.46
N LEU A 34 6.56 -8.56 12.80
CA LEU A 34 7.86 -8.79 12.16
C LEU A 34 7.81 -9.86 11.07
N THR A 35 6.82 -10.75 11.14
CA THR A 35 6.66 -11.88 10.22
C THR A 35 5.57 -11.68 9.17
N LYS A 36 4.54 -10.88 9.43
CA LYS A 36 3.47 -10.64 8.46
C LYS A 36 3.90 -9.65 7.37
N PRO A 37 3.35 -9.77 6.14
CA PRO A 37 3.57 -8.78 5.10
C PRO A 37 3.12 -7.39 5.55
N VAL A 38 4.03 -6.41 5.42
CA VAL A 38 3.74 -5.01 5.73
C VAL A 38 2.65 -4.49 4.81
N ASP A 39 1.67 -3.78 5.38
CA ASP A 39 0.59 -3.19 4.58
C ASP A 39 1.15 -2.06 3.69
N PRO A 40 0.81 -2.01 2.39
CA PRO A 40 1.39 -1.05 1.45
C PRO A 40 0.97 0.40 1.79
N SER A 41 -0.18 0.56 2.45
CA SER A 41 -0.70 1.85 2.91
C SER A 41 0.28 2.61 3.81
N LEU A 42 1.11 1.90 4.58
CA LEU A 42 2.09 2.48 5.50
C LEU A 42 3.22 3.23 4.78
N TYR A 43 3.51 2.87 3.53
CA TYR A 43 4.55 3.55 2.74
C TYR A 43 4.04 4.81 2.05
N LEU A 44 2.72 4.95 1.91
CA LEU A 44 2.09 5.94 1.04
C LEU A 44 2.40 7.36 1.50
N HIS A 45 2.24 7.65 2.79
CA HIS A 45 2.50 8.98 3.38
C HIS A 45 3.93 9.43 3.08
N ARG A 46 4.91 8.56 3.37
CA ARG A 46 6.33 8.83 3.12
C ARG A 46 6.62 9.09 1.64
N PHE A 47 5.95 8.40 0.73
CA PHE A 47 6.14 8.58 -0.70
C PHE A 47 5.50 9.87 -1.23
N VAL A 48 4.32 10.23 -0.72
CA VAL A 48 3.63 11.49 -1.02
C VAL A 48 4.48 12.68 -0.59
N ASP A 49 5.05 12.63 0.62
CA ASP A 49 5.93 13.69 1.13
C ASP A 49 7.17 13.88 0.24
N ARG A 50 7.78 12.79 -0.22
CA ARG A 50 8.95 12.81 -1.10
C ARG A 50 8.64 13.36 -2.51
N LEU A 51 7.43 13.14 -3.02
CA LEU A 51 7.00 13.63 -4.34
C LEU A 51 6.53 15.10 -4.34
N LYS A 52 6.41 15.74 -3.17
CA LYS A 52 6.10 17.17 -3.01
C LYS A 52 4.88 17.62 -3.82
N PHE A 53 3.71 17.11 -3.46
CA PHE A 53 2.43 17.51 -4.07
C PHE A 53 1.84 18.83 -3.55
N GLY A 54 2.53 19.52 -2.63
CA GLY A 54 2.09 20.79 -2.03
C GLY A 54 0.75 20.63 -1.29
N ASP A 55 -0.14 21.61 -1.42
CA ASP A 55 -1.43 21.66 -0.71
C ASP A 55 -2.37 20.51 -1.07
N LYS A 56 -2.18 19.88 -2.25
CA LYS A 56 -2.98 18.74 -2.70
C LYS A 56 -2.45 17.40 -2.18
N ALA A 57 -1.34 17.36 -1.45
CA ALA A 57 -0.77 16.12 -0.91
C ALA A 57 -1.78 15.25 -0.12
N PRO A 58 -2.64 15.80 0.76
CA PRO A 58 -3.64 15.00 1.47
C PRO A 58 -4.68 14.38 0.54
N ALA A 59 -5.10 15.12 -0.50
CA ALA A 59 -6.07 14.64 -1.49
C ALA A 59 -5.48 13.50 -2.34
N VAL A 60 -4.24 13.66 -2.82
CA VAL A 60 -3.52 12.60 -3.56
C VAL A 60 -3.32 11.37 -2.69
N SER A 61 -2.91 11.55 -1.42
CA SER A 61 -2.73 10.45 -0.47
C SER A 61 -4.03 9.69 -0.22
N GLY A 62 -5.15 10.41 -0.03
CA GLY A 62 -6.47 9.80 0.16
C GLY A 62 -6.91 8.95 -1.03
N THR A 63 -6.80 9.49 -2.25
CA THR A 63 -7.13 8.73 -3.48
C THR A 63 -6.19 7.55 -3.68
N ALA A 64 -4.88 7.73 -3.46
CA ALA A 64 -3.90 6.65 -3.57
C ALA A 64 -4.18 5.53 -2.54
N LEU A 65 -4.62 5.87 -1.32
CA LEU A 65 -4.99 4.88 -0.31
C LEU A 65 -6.19 4.03 -0.76
N LYS A 66 -7.22 4.67 -1.30
CA LYS A 66 -8.41 4.00 -1.86
C LYS A 66 -8.03 3.09 -3.03
N LEU A 67 -7.12 3.54 -3.90
CA LEU A 67 -6.58 2.72 -4.98
C LEU A 67 -5.84 1.49 -4.44
N VAL A 68 -4.93 1.65 -3.47
CA VAL A 68 -4.22 0.51 -2.85
C VAL A 68 -5.20 -0.49 -2.23
N GLN A 69 -6.23 -0.01 -1.52
CA GLN A 69 -7.27 -0.88 -0.96
C GLN A 69 -8.02 -1.63 -2.06
N SER A 70 -8.33 -0.98 -3.18
CA SER A 70 -8.93 -1.66 -4.33
C SER A 70 -8.01 -2.73 -4.89
N MET A 71 -6.76 -2.39 -5.17
CA MET A 71 -5.76 -3.32 -5.70
C MET A 71 -5.54 -4.54 -4.78
N LYS A 72 -5.68 -4.35 -3.46
CA LYS A 72 -5.62 -5.43 -2.47
C LYS A 72 -6.81 -6.38 -2.57
N ARG A 73 -8.02 -5.88 -2.83
CA ARG A 73 -9.23 -6.69 -3.04
C ARG A 73 -9.19 -7.47 -4.34
N ASP A 74 -8.58 -6.89 -5.37
CA ASP A 74 -8.40 -7.52 -6.68
C ASP A 74 -7.21 -8.51 -6.70
N TRP A 75 -6.73 -8.95 -5.53
CA TRP A 75 -5.62 -9.90 -5.35
C TRP A 75 -4.30 -9.51 -6.02
N MET A 76 -4.11 -8.23 -6.37
CA MET A 76 -2.90 -7.78 -7.06
C MET A 76 -1.69 -7.66 -6.13
N GLN A 77 -1.89 -7.76 -4.82
CA GLN A 77 -0.83 -7.65 -3.80
C GLN A 77 -0.14 -8.97 -3.45
N THR A 78 -0.88 -10.08 -3.43
CA THR A 78 -0.41 -11.32 -2.80
C THR A 78 0.85 -11.86 -3.48
N GLY A 79 1.87 -12.19 -2.66
CA GLY A 79 3.15 -12.72 -3.14
C GLY A 79 4.03 -11.72 -3.92
N ARG A 80 3.64 -10.44 -3.98
CA ARG A 80 4.29 -9.41 -4.78
C ARG A 80 4.86 -8.30 -3.87
N ARG A 81 5.84 -7.54 -4.36
CA ARG A 81 6.44 -6.45 -3.57
C ARG A 81 5.43 -5.32 -3.35
N PRO A 82 5.17 -4.90 -2.08
CA PRO A 82 4.17 -3.88 -1.77
C PRO A 82 4.51 -2.52 -2.38
N SER A 83 5.79 -2.16 -2.45
CA SER A 83 6.25 -0.89 -3.03
C SER A 83 5.75 -0.68 -4.46
N GLY A 84 5.74 -1.71 -5.31
CA GLY A 84 5.29 -1.57 -6.70
C GLY A 84 3.81 -1.19 -6.81
N ILE A 85 2.98 -1.62 -5.87
CA ILE A 85 1.54 -1.32 -5.82
C ILE A 85 1.34 0.11 -5.33
N CYS A 86 2.07 0.53 -4.29
CA CYS A 86 2.09 1.93 -3.87
C CYS A 86 2.50 2.85 -5.01
N GLY A 87 3.53 2.47 -5.78
CA GLY A 87 4.00 3.26 -6.93
C GLY A 87 2.96 3.39 -8.02
N ALA A 88 2.24 2.31 -8.35
CA ALA A 88 1.17 2.34 -9.33
C ALA A 88 -0.02 3.19 -8.85
N ALA A 89 -0.47 2.97 -7.61
CA ALA A 89 -1.55 3.75 -7.01
C ALA A 89 -1.22 5.25 -6.94
N LEU A 90 0.02 5.59 -6.58
CA LEU A 90 0.48 6.97 -6.49
C LEU A 90 0.60 7.63 -7.87
N PHE A 91 1.04 6.89 -8.88
CA PHE A 91 1.10 7.36 -10.26
C PHE A 91 -0.30 7.67 -10.80
N ILE A 92 -1.27 6.77 -10.58
CA ILE A 92 -2.66 6.96 -11.00
C ILE A 92 -3.30 8.11 -10.22
N ALA A 93 -3.13 8.16 -8.89
CA ALA A 93 -3.67 9.25 -8.07
C ALA A 93 -3.10 10.62 -8.45
N ALA A 94 -1.79 10.70 -8.71
CA ALA A 94 -1.17 11.94 -9.19
C ALA A 94 -1.84 12.41 -10.49
N HIS A 95 -2.06 11.51 -11.44
CA HIS A 95 -2.72 11.82 -12.71
C HIS A 95 -4.17 12.30 -12.52
N ILE A 96 -4.95 11.65 -11.66
CA ILE A 96 -6.33 12.05 -11.32
C ILE A 96 -6.38 13.49 -10.78
N HIS A 97 -5.40 13.88 -9.96
CA HIS A 97 -5.34 15.22 -9.35
C HIS A 97 -4.65 16.28 -10.23
N GLY A 98 -4.32 15.94 -11.49
CA GLY A 98 -3.71 16.83 -12.47
C GLY A 98 -2.20 17.03 -12.31
N PHE A 99 -1.51 16.11 -11.62
CA PHE A 99 -0.05 16.11 -11.51
C PHE A 99 0.57 15.09 -12.46
N GLU A 100 1.34 15.56 -13.43
CA GLU A 100 2.16 14.70 -14.26
C GLU A 100 3.49 14.42 -13.55
N ARG A 101 3.73 13.16 -13.20
CA ARG A 101 5.00 12.70 -12.63
C ARG A 101 5.75 11.86 -13.64
N THR A 102 7.04 12.13 -13.76
CA THR A 102 7.91 11.39 -14.65
C THR A 102 8.18 9.99 -14.09
N LYS A 103 8.47 9.04 -14.99
CA LYS A 103 8.85 7.67 -14.63
C LYS A 103 9.99 7.64 -13.62
N ARG A 104 10.98 8.54 -13.77
CA ARG A 104 12.16 8.64 -12.90
C ARG A 104 11.81 9.09 -11.48
N GLU A 105 10.92 10.07 -11.32
CA GLU A 105 10.48 10.53 -9.99
C GLU A 105 9.80 9.41 -9.21
N ILE A 106 8.90 8.65 -9.85
CA ILE A 106 8.22 7.52 -9.21
C ILE A 106 9.21 6.43 -8.82
N ILE A 107 10.11 6.03 -9.72
CA ILE A 107 11.14 5.01 -9.43
C ILE A 107 12.03 5.44 -8.27
N GLY A 108 12.47 6.72 -8.26
CA GLY A 108 13.35 7.25 -7.22
C GLY A 108 12.74 7.26 -5.83
N VAL A 109 11.41 7.32 -5.72
CA VAL A 109 10.72 7.28 -4.43
C VAL A 109 10.41 5.85 -3.99
N VAL A 110 9.94 5.02 -4.92
CA VAL A 110 9.42 3.68 -4.64
C VAL A 110 10.51 2.60 -4.61
N HIS A 111 11.68 2.90 -5.19
CA HIS A 111 12.83 1.99 -5.30
C HIS A 111 12.47 0.66 -5.99
N VAL A 112 11.65 0.76 -7.04
CA VAL A 112 11.22 -0.35 -7.89
C VAL A 112 11.29 0.10 -9.35
N GLY A 113 11.75 -0.77 -10.26
CA GLY A 113 11.87 -0.45 -11.68
C GLY A 113 10.52 -0.14 -12.35
N TRP A 114 10.54 0.77 -13.34
CA TRP A 114 9.34 1.23 -14.05
C TRP A 114 8.50 0.08 -14.61
N SER A 115 9.14 -0.91 -15.23
CA SER A 115 8.45 -2.06 -15.83
C SER A 115 7.58 -2.82 -14.82
N THR A 116 7.92 -2.78 -13.53
CA THR A 116 7.10 -3.41 -12.49
C THR A 116 5.90 -2.54 -12.13
N VAL A 117 6.08 -1.22 -12.05
CA VAL A 117 4.99 -0.27 -11.80
C VAL A 117 4.01 -0.26 -12.98
N GLU A 118 4.53 -0.20 -14.20
CA GLU A 118 3.76 -0.21 -15.44
C GLU A 118 2.90 -1.47 -15.57
N LYS A 119 3.44 -2.65 -15.27
CA LYS A 119 2.66 -3.89 -15.21
C LYS A 119 1.49 -3.79 -14.24
N ARG A 120 1.67 -3.16 -13.07
CA ARG A 120 0.58 -2.98 -12.08
C ARG A 120 -0.47 -1.99 -12.54
N VAL A 121 -0.05 -0.91 -13.22
CA VAL A 121 -0.98 0.06 -13.82
C VAL A 121 -1.82 -0.62 -14.91
N LEU A 122 -1.19 -1.43 -15.77
CA LEU A 122 -1.88 -2.19 -16.81
C LEU A 122 -2.81 -3.26 -16.25
N GLU A 123 -2.38 -4.01 -15.22
CA GLU A 123 -3.25 -4.96 -14.51
C GLU A 123 -4.47 -4.26 -13.90
N PHE A 124 -4.29 -3.08 -13.31
CA PHE A 124 -5.38 -2.29 -12.77
C PHE A 124 -6.33 -1.78 -13.86
N ALA A 125 -5.79 -1.32 -14.99
CA ALA A 125 -6.60 -0.87 -16.13
C ALA A 125 -7.47 -2.00 -16.71
N ASN A 126 -6.97 -3.25 -16.69
CA ASN A 126 -7.72 -4.43 -17.15
C ASN A 126 -8.66 -5.02 -16.08
N SER A 127 -8.69 -4.46 -14.86
CA SER A 127 -9.61 -4.90 -13.82
C SER A 127 -10.99 -4.25 -13.99
N ASN A 128 -12.05 -4.88 -13.48
CA ASN A 128 -13.41 -4.30 -13.46
C ASN A 128 -13.48 -2.93 -12.76
N VAL A 129 -12.46 -2.56 -11.97
CA VAL A 129 -12.36 -1.26 -11.30
C VAL A 129 -11.76 -0.18 -12.22
N GLY A 130 -10.93 -0.59 -13.20
CA GLY A 130 -10.28 0.31 -14.15
C GLY A 130 -11.23 0.90 -15.20
N GLU A 131 -12.37 0.25 -15.46
CA GLU A 131 -13.39 0.73 -16.40
C GLU A 131 -14.30 1.83 -15.81
N LEU A 132 -14.29 2.02 -14.48
CA LEU A 132 -15.12 3.04 -13.84
C LEU A 132 -14.59 4.44 -14.09
N THR A 133 -15.51 5.41 -14.18
CA THR A 133 -15.11 6.81 -14.13
C THR A 133 -14.52 7.14 -12.76
N VAL A 134 -13.71 8.20 -12.68
CA VAL A 134 -13.13 8.66 -11.41
C VAL A 134 -14.24 8.93 -10.36
N ALA A 135 -15.37 9.50 -10.78
CA ALA A 135 -16.50 9.78 -9.91
C ALA A 135 -17.18 8.50 -9.38
N ASP A 136 -17.36 7.50 -10.25
CA ASP A 136 -17.95 6.22 -9.86
C ASP A 136 -17.00 5.44 -8.95
N PHE A 137 -15.69 5.51 -9.21
CA PHE A 137 -14.66 4.93 -8.35
C PHE A 137 -14.71 5.54 -6.93
N GLU A 138 -14.79 6.87 -6.82
CA GLU A 138 -14.88 7.53 -5.52
C GLU A 138 -16.16 7.15 -4.76
N THR A 139 -17.29 7.09 -5.45
CA THR A 139 -18.58 6.70 -4.87
C THR A 139 -18.52 5.28 -4.34
N ARG A 140 -18.03 4.36 -5.17
CA ARG A 140 -17.85 2.95 -4.80
C ARG A 140 -16.88 2.81 -3.61
N ALA A 141 -15.78 3.56 -3.59
CA ALA A 141 -14.84 3.54 -2.48
C ALA A 141 -15.47 4.01 -1.16
N ARG A 142 -16.29 5.08 -1.17
CA ARG A 142 -17.01 5.57 0.03
C ARG A 142 -17.98 4.53 0.56
N LEU A 143 -18.78 3.91 -0.31
CA LEU A 143 -19.73 2.86 0.09
C LEU A 143 -19.03 1.70 0.81
N PHE A 144 -17.88 1.26 0.29
CA PHE A 144 -17.09 0.21 0.94
C PHE A 144 -16.49 0.64 2.28
N GLU A 145 -16.05 1.90 2.41
CA GLU A 145 -15.56 2.44 3.69
C GLU A 145 -16.69 2.45 4.74
N GLU A 146 -17.90 2.85 4.34
CA GLU A 146 -19.10 2.83 5.19
C GLU A 146 -19.51 1.42 5.60
N GLU A 147 -19.58 0.48 4.65
CA GLU A 147 -19.88 -0.93 4.93
C GLU A 147 -18.88 -1.52 5.93
N ARG A 148 -17.58 -1.30 5.70
CA ARG A 148 -16.53 -1.78 6.59
C ARG A 148 -16.61 -1.15 7.98
N ALA A 149 -16.94 0.14 8.07
CA ALA A 149 -17.14 0.81 9.36
C ALA A 149 -18.34 0.23 10.12
N ARG A 150 -19.44 -0.07 9.43
CA ARG A 150 -20.61 -0.75 10.01
C ARG A 150 -20.26 -2.15 10.52
N GLU A 151 -19.48 -2.92 9.76
CA GLU A 151 -19.03 -4.25 10.17
C GLU A 151 -18.14 -4.18 11.42
N ILE A 152 -17.22 -3.23 11.49
CA ILE A 152 -16.35 -3.02 12.67
C ILE A 152 -17.19 -2.64 13.89
N ALA A 153 -18.09 -1.67 13.75
CA ALA A 153 -18.98 -1.26 14.83
C ALA A 153 -19.88 -2.41 15.32
N ALA A 154 -20.40 -3.23 14.41
CA ALA A 154 -21.18 -4.42 14.76
C ALA A 154 -20.34 -5.45 15.51
N ARG A 155 -19.07 -5.66 15.11
CA ARG A 155 -18.12 -6.53 15.82
C ARG A 155 -17.78 -6.01 17.21
N GLU A 156 -17.55 -4.71 17.36
CA GLU A 156 -17.28 -4.07 18.65
C GLU A 156 -18.49 -4.18 19.59
N GLN A 157 -19.70 -3.95 19.08
CA GLN A 157 -20.94 -4.15 19.82
C GLN A 157 -21.12 -5.61 20.24
N ALA A 158 -20.82 -6.57 19.37
CA ALA A 158 -20.89 -8.00 19.70
C ALA A 158 -19.86 -8.40 20.77
N LEU A 159 -18.65 -7.83 20.75
CA LEU A 159 -17.62 -8.04 21.78
C LEU A 159 -18.03 -7.47 23.14
N LEU A 160 -18.68 -6.30 23.17
CA LEU A 160 -19.20 -5.69 24.40
C LEU A 160 -20.41 -6.45 24.98
N ALA A 161 -21.14 -7.20 24.14
CA ALA A 161 -22.28 -8.01 24.56
C ALA A 161 -21.89 -9.38 25.13
N LEU A 162 -20.59 -9.74 25.15
CA LEU A 162 -20.12 -10.98 25.76
C LEU A 162 -20.21 -10.91 27.29
N PRO A 163 -20.73 -11.95 27.96
CA PRO A 163 -20.69 -12.02 29.42
C PRO A 163 -19.23 -12.06 29.90
N PRO A 164 -18.91 -11.47 31.06
CA PRO A 164 -17.55 -11.49 31.60
C PRO A 164 -17.11 -12.94 31.84
N PRO A 165 -15.82 -13.27 31.60
CA PRO A 165 -15.32 -14.62 31.86
C PRO A 165 -15.42 -14.95 33.35
N GLU A 166 -15.93 -16.16 33.66
CA GLU A 166 -15.97 -16.73 35.03
C GLU A 166 -14.57 -17.04 35.59
#